data_AF-A0A3P7K3M0-F1
#
_entry.id   AF-A0A3P7K3M0-F1
#
_cell.length_a   1.000
_cell.length_b   1.000
_cell.length_c   1.000
_cell.angle_alpha   90.00
_cell.angle_beta   90.00
_cell.angle_gamma   90.00
#
_symmetry.space_group_name_H-M   'P 1'
#
loop_
_entity.id
_entity.type
_entity.pdbx_description
1 polymer ?
#
loop_
_entity_poly.entity_id
_entity_poly.type
_entity_poly.pdbx_seq_one_letter_code
_entity_poly.pdbx_strand_id
1 'polypeptide(L)'
;MYVVQADQICRAQSALNRLTEVEVSTRILTAAAQHPDLDRIRAGFSFCVVCLQDVQADQICRAQSALNRLTEVEVSTRILTAAAQHPDLDRISFITSALECRFTEMAPLDEMSQTILRYIHSTGGQHTKIKGIIAVSPRNATLNFEKFIDDENQKPS
;
A
#
# COMPACT_ATOMS: atom_id res chain seq x y z
N MET A 1 -3.95 -21.35 -16.48
CA MET A 1 -3.88 -19.99 -15.92
C MET A 1 -4.52 -20.04 -14.55
N TYR A 2 -3.73 -20.02 -13.47
CA TYR A 2 -4.26 -20.09 -12.09
C TYR A 2 -4.81 -18.72 -11.72
N VAL A 3 -6.13 -18.59 -11.63
CA VAL A 3 -6.78 -17.38 -11.13
C VAL A 3 -6.76 -17.46 -9.61
N VAL A 4 -5.91 -16.66 -8.96
CA VAL A 4 -6.00 -16.45 -7.51
C VAL A 4 -7.32 -15.73 -7.25
N GLN A 5 -8.27 -16.40 -6.58
CA GLN A 5 -9.58 -15.82 -6.29
C GLN A 5 -9.48 -14.79 -5.16
N ALA A 6 -10.16 -13.66 -5.30
CA ALA A 6 -10.21 -12.59 -4.29
C ALA A 6 -10.57 -13.09 -2.88
N ASP A 7 -11.41 -14.14 -2.77
CA ASP A 7 -11.77 -14.78 -1.49
C ASP A 7 -10.55 -15.39 -0.78
N GLN A 8 -9.60 -15.99 -1.53
CA GLN A 8 -8.37 -16.55 -0.95
C GLN A 8 -7.46 -15.45 -0.41
N ILE A 9 -7.38 -14.31 -1.11
CA ILE A 9 -6.62 -13.13 -0.67
C ILE A 9 -7.26 -12.54 0.60
N CYS A 10 -8.58 -12.38 0.63
CA CYS A 10 -9.30 -11.88 1.81
C CYS A 10 -9.12 -12.77 3.05
N ARG A 11 -9.15 -14.09 2.86
CA ARG A 11 -8.89 -15.06 3.95
C ARG A 11 -7.46 -14.95 4.45
N ALA A 12 -6.48 -14.85 3.55
CA ALA A 12 -5.08 -14.67 3.91
C ALA A 12 -4.84 -13.35 4.65
N GLN A 13 -5.44 -12.24 4.19
CA GLN A 13 -5.39 -10.94 4.87
C GLN A 13 -5.97 -11.03 6.29
N SER A 14 -7.11 -11.70 6.44
CA SER A 14 -7.78 -11.88 7.73
C SER A 14 -7.01 -12.78 8.70
N ALA A 15 -6.28 -13.77 8.18
CA ALA A 15 -5.37 -14.59 8.98
C ALA A 15 -4.15 -13.79 9.44
N LEU A 16 -3.60 -12.95 8.56
CA LEU A 16 -2.43 -12.13 8.85
C LEU A 16 -2.73 -11.00 9.86
N ASN A 17 -3.92 -10.41 9.80
CA ASN A 17 -4.38 -9.45 10.81
C ASN A 17 -4.46 -10.08 12.20
N ARG A 18 -4.97 -11.32 12.30
CA ARG A 18 -5.02 -12.07 13.56
C ARG A 18 -3.62 -12.39 14.09
N LEU A 19 -2.67 -12.73 13.22
CA LEU A 19 -1.26 -12.93 13.63
C LEU A 19 -0.62 -11.64 14.14
N THR A 20 -0.93 -10.50 13.51
CA THR A 20 -0.45 -9.18 13.96
C THR A 20 -1.01 -8.84 15.34
N GLU A 21 -2.28 -9.12 15.59
CA GLU A 21 -2.92 -8.90 16.90
C GLU A 21 -2.28 -9.77 18.00
N VAL A 22 -1.97 -11.03 17.69
CA VAL A 22 -1.24 -11.93 18.60
C VAL A 22 0.18 -11.43 18.86
N GLU A 23 0.88 -10.93 17.83
CA GLU A 23 2.22 -10.35 17.98
C GLU A 23 2.18 -9.12 18.91
N VAL A 24 1.27 -8.17 18.66
CA VAL A 24 1.10 -6.97 19.49
C VAL A 24 0.76 -7.34 20.93
N SER A 25 -0.15 -8.30 21.13
CA SER A 25 -0.51 -8.81 22.46
C SER A 25 0.70 -9.43 23.16
N THR A 26 1.53 -10.18 22.44
CA THR A 26 2.76 -10.78 22.95
C THR A 26 3.80 -9.72 23.29
N ARG A 27 3.91 -8.64 22.51
CA ARG A 27 4.78 -7.48 22.80
C ARG A 27 4.35 -6.77 24.07
N ILE A 28 3.05 -6.54 24.26
CA ILE A 28 2.49 -5.94 25.48
C ILE A 28 2.78 -6.84 26.70
N LEU A 29 2.55 -8.16 26.57
CA LEU A 29 2.86 -9.12 27.64
C LEU A 29 4.37 -9.17 27.97
N THR A 30 5.24 -9.08 26.95
CA THR A 30 6.69 -9.07 27.13
C THR A 30 7.16 -7.78 27.80
N ALA A 31 6.60 -6.63 27.40
CA ALA A 31 6.85 -5.34 28.05
C ALA A 31 6.34 -5.34 29.50
N ALA A 32 5.19 -5.94 29.77
CA ALA A 32 4.67 -6.11 31.13
C ALA A 32 5.56 -7.06 31.97
N ALA A 33 6.14 -8.10 31.37
CA ALA A 33 7.10 -9.00 32.01
C ALA A 33 8.48 -8.36 32.27
N GLN A 34 8.72 -7.14 31.78
CA GLN A 34 9.89 -6.33 32.15
C GLN A 34 9.71 -5.59 33.50
N HIS A 35 8.58 -5.78 34.21
CA HIS A 35 8.46 -5.35 35.61
C HIS A 35 9.39 -6.15 36.54
N PRO A 36 10.00 -5.52 37.56
CA PRO A 36 11.12 -6.07 38.34
C PRO A 36 10.79 -7.23 39.30
N ASP A 37 9.57 -7.76 39.35
CA ASP A 37 9.17 -8.78 40.34
C ASP A 37 9.34 -10.25 39.88
N LEU A 38 9.85 -10.53 38.66
CA LEU A 38 9.89 -11.89 38.08
C LEU A 38 11.25 -12.30 37.49
N ASP A 39 12.34 -12.18 38.26
CA ASP A 39 13.71 -12.22 37.72
C ASP A 39 14.29 -13.57 37.27
N ARG A 40 13.72 -14.74 37.62
CA ARG A 40 14.30 -16.05 37.21
C ARG A 40 13.66 -16.69 35.98
N ILE A 41 12.43 -16.31 35.62
CA ILE A 41 11.75 -16.73 34.37
C ILE A 41 12.12 -15.78 33.21
N ARG A 42 12.58 -14.58 33.55
CA ARG A 42 12.88 -13.43 32.68
C ARG A 42 13.91 -13.69 31.59
N ALA A 43 15.03 -14.34 31.91
CA ALA A 43 16.17 -14.41 31.00
C ALA A 43 16.00 -15.46 29.87
N GLY A 44 15.32 -16.58 30.14
CA GLY A 44 15.07 -17.62 29.15
C GLY A 44 13.92 -17.30 28.18
N PHE A 45 12.87 -16.64 28.69
CA PHE A 45 11.73 -16.21 27.86
C PHE A 45 12.04 -14.95 27.06
N SER A 46 12.75 -13.96 27.63
CA SER A 46 12.98 -12.68 26.93
C SER A 46 13.83 -12.84 25.67
N PHE A 47 14.86 -13.69 25.67
CA PHE A 47 15.70 -13.88 24.47
C PHE A 47 14.99 -14.70 23.39
N CYS A 48 14.26 -15.75 23.79
CA CYS A 48 13.51 -16.59 22.85
C CYS A 48 12.33 -15.83 22.20
N VAL A 49 11.65 -14.98 22.97
CA VAL A 49 10.53 -14.18 22.48
C VAL A 49 10.98 -13.02 21.59
N VAL A 50 12.08 -12.33 21.93
CA VAL A 50 12.59 -11.22 21.09
C VAL A 50 13.09 -11.72 19.73
N CYS A 51 13.82 -12.83 19.68
CA CYS A 51 14.25 -13.42 18.40
C CYS A 51 13.09 -13.98 17.57
N LEU A 52 12.02 -14.47 18.19
CA LEU A 52 10.80 -14.89 17.48
C LEU A 52 9.99 -13.68 16.98
N GLN A 53 9.95 -12.58 17.74
CA GLN A 53 9.20 -11.35 17.41
C GLN A 53 9.78 -10.60 16.22
N ASP A 54 11.09 -10.34 16.19
CA ASP A 54 11.69 -9.59 15.08
C ASP A 54 11.63 -10.38 13.76
N VAL A 55 11.77 -11.71 13.83
CA VAL A 55 11.64 -12.60 12.66
C VAL A 55 10.18 -12.74 12.22
N GLN A 56 9.21 -12.75 13.14
CA GLN A 56 7.77 -12.78 12.79
C GLN A 56 7.27 -11.44 12.24
N ALA A 57 7.67 -10.30 12.80
CA ALA A 57 7.24 -8.99 12.33
C ALA A 57 7.72 -8.71 10.89
N ASP A 58 8.98 -9.00 10.58
CA ASP A 58 9.50 -8.87 9.21
C ASP A 58 8.78 -9.83 8.24
N GLN A 59 8.51 -11.07 8.67
CA GLN A 59 7.73 -12.02 7.86
C GLN A 59 6.29 -11.57 7.64
N ILE A 60 5.64 -10.98 8.64
CA ILE A 60 4.29 -10.43 8.53
C ILE A 60 4.29 -9.25 7.56
N CYS A 61 5.24 -8.30 7.69
CA CYS A 61 5.39 -7.18 6.77
C CYS A 61 5.64 -7.64 5.32
N ARG A 62 6.51 -8.63 5.12
CA ARG A 62 6.76 -9.23 3.80
C ARG A 62 5.52 -9.92 3.23
N ALA A 63 4.78 -10.65 4.07
CA ALA A 63 3.53 -11.29 3.67
C ALA A 63 2.44 -10.27 3.34
N GLN A 64 2.32 -9.18 4.10
CA GLN A 64 1.41 -8.06 3.80
C GLN A 64 1.76 -7.40 2.46
N SER A 65 3.04 -7.11 2.23
CA SER A 65 3.50 -6.55 0.96
C SER A 65 3.24 -7.49 -0.22
N ALA A 66 3.42 -8.80 -0.03
CA ALA A 66 3.11 -9.80 -1.04
C ALA A 66 1.60 -9.89 -1.33
N LEU A 67 0.75 -9.85 -0.30
CA LEU A 67 -0.71 -9.86 -0.46
C LEU A 67 -1.22 -8.58 -1.16
N ASN A 68 -0.66 -7.41 -0.85
CA ASN A 68 -0.99 -6.17 -1.53
C ASN A 68 -0.67 -6.26 -3.03
N ARG A 69 0.52 -6.78 -3.39
CA ARG A 69 0.89 -7.03 -4.78
C ARG A 69 -0.03 -8.05 -5.46
N LEU A 70 -0.42 -9.12 -4.77
CA LEU A 70 -1.34 -10.12 -5.32
C LEU A 70 -2.74 -9.53 -5.56
N THR A 71 -3.19 -8.63 -4.69
CA THR A 71 -4.46 -7.90 -4.86
C THR A 71 -4.39 -7.01 -6.11
N GLU A 72 -3.31 -6.25 -6.29
CA GLU A 72 -3.09 -5.43 -7.49
C GLU A 72 -3.09 -6.29 -8.78
N VAL A 73 -2.42 -7.44 -8.75
CA VAL A 73 -2.37 -8.38 -9.89
C VAL A 73 -3.73 -8.98 -10.18
N GLU A 74 -4.50 -9.36 -9.16
CA GLU A 74 -5.84 -9.94 -9.31
C GLU A 74 -6.80 -8.93 -9.95
N VAL A 75 -6.83 -7.69 -9.45
CA VAL A 75 -7.66 -6.61 -10.01
C VAL A 75 -7.25 -6.32 -11.46
N SER A 76 -5.94 -6.22 -11.73
CA SER A 76 -5.43 -5.99 -13.08
C SER A 76 -5.83 -7.12 -14.04
N THR A 77 -5.71 -8.38 -13.59
CA THR A 77 -6.09 -9.56 -14.38
C THR A 77 -7.58 -9.57 -14.69
N ARG A 78 -8.41 -9.16 -13.72
CA ARG A 78 -9.86 -9.08 -13.90
C ARG A 78 -10.24 -8.05 -14.96
N ILE A 79 -9.65 -6.85 -14.91
CA ILE A 79 -9.88 -5.79 -15.91
C ILE A 79 -9.44 -6.27 -17.30
N LEU A 80 -8.26 -6.88 -17.41
CA LEU A 80 -7.74 -7.39 -18.68
C LEU A 80 -8.59 -8.53 -19.25
N THR A 81 -9.07 -9.43 -18.38
CA THR A 81 -9.95 -10.54 -18.78
C THR A 81 -11.30 -10.01 -19.28
N ALA A 82 -11.89 -9.04 -18.58
CA ALA A 82 -13.12 -8.40 -19.01
C ALA A 82 -12.92 -7.69 -20.36
N ALA A 83 -11.81 -6.96 -20.55
CA ALA A 83 -11.48 -6.33 -21.82
C ALA A 83 -11.35 -7.35 -22.97
N ALA A 84 -10.82 -8.54 -22.69
CA ALA A 84 -10.70 -9.62 -23.68
C ALA A 84 -12.04 -10.27 -24.04
N GLN A 85 -13.02 -10.24 -23.13
CA GLN A 85 -14.37 -10.77 -23.34
C GLN A 85 -15.27 -9.82 -24.15
N HIS A 86 -14.85 -8.56 -24.34
CA HIS A 86 -15.55 -7.56 -25.14
C HIS A 86 -14.75 -7.17 -26.39
N PRO A 87 -14.66 -8.06 -27.40
CA PRO A 87 -13.85 -7.82 -28.61
C PRO A 87 -14.37 -6.64 -29.46
N ASP A 88 -15.63 -6.25 -29.27
CA ASP A 88 -16.27 -5.15 -29.99
C ASP A 88 -15.84 -3.76 -29.50
N LEU A 89 -15.14 -3.70 -28.35
CA LEU A 89 -14.68 -2.45 -27.74
C LEU A 89 -13.17 -2.27 -27.93
N ASP A 90 -12.74 -1.03 -28.13
CA ASP A 90 -11.32 -0.70 -28.05
C ASP A 90 -10.80 -1.00 -26.63
N ARG A 91 -9.77 -1.83 -26.56
CA ARG A 91 -9.22 -2.34 -25.29
C ARG A 91 -8.68 -1.21 -24.42
N ILE A 92 -8.03 -0.22 -25.03
CA ILE A 92 -7.46 0.92 -24.29
C ILE A 92 -8.58 1.74 -23.66
N SER A 93 -9.63 2.03 -24.44
CA SER A 93 -10.81 2.75 -23.97
C SER A 93 -11.56 2.00 -22.87
N PHE A 94 -11.68 0.68 -22.99
CA PHE A 94 -12.29 -0.17 -21.96
C PHE A 94 -11.49 -0.12 -20.66
N ILE A 95 -10.17 -0.34 -20.72
CA ILE A 95 -9.29 -0.32 -19.54
C ILE A 95 -9.31 1.06 -18.89
N THR A 96 -9.20 2.13 -19.67
CA THR A 96 -9.23 3.52 -19.16
C THR A 96 -10.54 3.82 -18.45
N SER A 97 -11.67 3.30 -18.96
CA SER A 97 -12.98 3.45 -18.32
C SER A 97 -13.09 2.64 -17.03
N ALA A 98 -12.57 1.40 -17.02
CA ALA A 98 -12.56 0.51 -15.86
C ALA A 98 -11.68 1.00 -14.70
N LEU A 99 -10.64 1.80 -14.99
CA LEU A 99 -9.81 2.44 -13.96
C LEU A 99 -10.53 3.56 -13.20
N GLU A 100 -11.69 4.03 -13.68
CA GLU A 100 -12.49 5.12 -13.09
C GLU A 100 -11.67 6.38 -12.74
N CYS A 101 -10.56 6.58 -13.46
CA CYS A 101 -9.64 7.70 -13.26
C CYS A 101 -9.53 8.49 -14.56
N ARG A 102 -9.41 9.81 -14.43
CA ARG A 102 -9.01 10.69 -15.52
C ARG A 102 -7.50 10.87 -15.44
N PHE A 103 -6.81 10.54 -16.53
CA PHE A 103 -5.39 10.81 -16.71
C PHE A 103 -5.25 12.03 -17.61
N THR A 104 -4.50 13.04 -17.18
CA THR A 104 -4.24 14.24 -17.98
C THR A 104 -2.75 14.49 -17.99
N GLU A 105 -2.14 14.48 -19.16
CA GLU A 105 -0.73 14.81 -19.32
C GLU A 105 -0.51 16.29 -19.01
N MET A 106 0.48 16.58 -18.17
CA MET A 106 0.83 17.94 -17.81
C MET A 106 1.97 18.42 -18.70
N ALA A 107 1.85 19.65 -19.20
CA ALA A 107 2.92 20.26 -19.98
C ALA A 107 4.16 20.44 -19.09
N PRO A 108 5.38 20.15 -19.58
CA PRO A 108 6.60 20.30 -18.78
C PRO A 108 6.83 21.71 -18.26
N LEU A 109 6.34 22.73 -18.98
CA LEU A 109 6.49 24.15 -18.63
C LEU A 109 5.37 24.68 -17.73
N ASP A 110 4.37 23.86 -17.40
CA ASP A 110 3.30 24.25 -16.48
C ASP A 110 3.86 24.54 -15.08
N GLU A 111 3.26 25.48 -14.35
CA GLU A 111 3.76 25.92 -13.05
C GLU A 111 3.81 24.75 -12.05
N MET A 112 2.75 23.94 -12.03
CA MET A 112 2.67 22.76 -11.17
C MET A 112 3.71 21.71 -11.58
N SER A 113 3.89 21.47 -12.89
CA SER A 113 4.96 20.59 -13.40
C SER A 113 6.34 21.04 -12.93
N GLN A 114 6.64 22.34 -13.01
CA GLN A 114 7.91 22.91 -12.55
C GLN A 114 8.10 22.79 -11.04
N THR A 115 7.03 22.90 -10.27
CA THR A 115 7.05 22.68 -8.81
C THR A 115 7.35 21.22 -8.48
N ILE A 116 6.70 20.27 -9.16
CA ILE A 116 6.98 18.83 -9.02
C ILE A 116 8.44 18.51 -9.41
N LEU A 117 8.93 19.07 -10.53
CA LEU A 117 10.31 18.86 -10.98
C LEU A 117 11.33 19.41 -9.98
N ARG A 118 11.09 20.60 -9.43
CA ARG A 118 11.92 21.19 -8.37
C ARG A 118 11.92 20.33 -7.11
N TYR A 119 10.75 19.83 -6.70
CA TYR A 119 10.63 18.92 -5.56
C TYR A 119 11.50 17.68 -5.77
N ILE A 120 11.34 16.97 -6.89
CA ILE A 120 12.12 15.77 -7.22
C ILE A 120 13.63 16.07 -7.22
N HIS A 121 14.04 17.19 -7.82
CA HIS A 121 15.44 17.60 -7.83
C HIS A 121 15.98 17.84 -6.41
N SER A 122 15.19 18.49 -5.54
CA SER A 122 15.58 18.81 -4.17
C SER A 122 15.62 17.61 -3.23
N THR A 123 14.77 16.59 -3.43
CA THR A 123 14.67 15.41 -2.56
C THR A 123 15.56 14.24 -3.01
N GLY A 124 16.57 14.49 -3.85
CA GLY A 124 17.58 13.49 -4.24
C GLY A 124 17.44 12.90 -5.64
N GLY A 125 16.52 13.42 -6.47
CA GLY A 125 16.32 12.99 -7.87
C GLY A 125 17.16 13.74 -8.90
N GLN A 126 18.28 14.37 -8.52
CA GLN A 126 19.06 15.27 -9.39
C GLN A 126 19.58 14.64 -10.68
N HIS A 127 19.75 13.31 -10.70
CA HIS A 127 20.22 12.55 -11.86
C HIS A 127 19.12 11.73 -12.54
N THR A 128 17.86 11.94 -12.16
CA THR A 128 16.71 11.21 -12.70
C THR A 128 16.09 11.97 -13.87
N LYS A 129 16.04 11.33 -15.05
CA LYS A 129 15.36 11.89 -16.22
C LYS A 129 13.86 11.59 -16.15
N ILE A 130 13.06 12.63 -15.94
CA ILE A 130 11.58 12.54 -15.94
C ILE A 130 11.08 12.51 -17.38
N LYS A 131 10.26 11.51 -17.72
CA LYS A 131 9.72 11.30 -19.08
C LYS A 131 8.38 12.00 -19.32
N GLY A 132 7.63 12.29 -18.26
CA GLY A 132 6.33 12.93 -18.32
C GLY A 132 5.72 13.03 -16.93
N ILE A 133 4.76 13.94 -16.78
CA ILE A 133 3.99 14.14 -15.54
C ILE A 133 2.53 13.96 -15.91
N ILE A 134 1.83 13.10 -15.17
CA ILE A 134 0.43 12.77 -15.40
C ILE A 134 -0.36 13.15 -14.16
N ALA A 135 -1.29 14.08 -14.31
CA ALA A 135 -2.30 14.34 -13.29
C ALA A 135 -3.32 13.20 -13.30
N VAL A 136 -3.54 12.61 -12.13
CA VAL A 136 -4.52 11.54 -11.91
C VAL A 136 -5.67 12.10 -11.09
N SER A 137 -6.88 12.06 -11.63
CA SER A 137 -8.09 12.48 -10.93
C SER A 137 -9.08 11.33 -10.86
N PRO A 138 -9.24 10.67 -9.69
CA PRO A 138 -10.25 9.64 -9.51
C PRO A 138 -11.66 10.23 -9.66
N ARG A 139 -12.60 9.49 -10.25
CA ARG A 139 -13.99 9.97 -10.40
C ARG A 139 -14.71 10.17 -9.06
N ASN A 140 -14.52 9.24 -8.12
CA ASN A 140 -15.27 9.21 -6.87
C ASN A 140 -14.42 9.39 -5.61
N ALA A 141 -13.09 9.24 -5.69
CA ALA A 141 -12.26 9.31 -4.48
C ALA A 141 -12.28 10.72 -3.86
N THR A 142 -12.34 11.77 -4.68
CA THR A 142 -12.45 13.17 -4.24
C THR A 142 -13.68 13.43 -3.37
N LEU A 143 -14.76 12.69 -3.54
CA LEU A 143 -15.97 12.79 -2.71
C LEU A 143 -15.72 12.32 -1.27
N ASN A 144 -14.83 11.34 -1.06
CA ASN A 144 -14.50 10.84 0.28
C ASN A 144 -13.51 11.74 1.02
N PHE A 145 -12.81 12.62 0.29
CA PHE A 145 -11.83 13.55 0.84
C PHE A 145 -12.37 14.95 1.08
N GLU A 146 -13.63 15.23 0.70
CA GLU A 146 -14.28 16.54 0.90
C GLU A 146 -14.24 16.99 2.38
N LYS A 147 -14.43 16.05 3.30
CA LYS A 147 -14.37 16.28 4.76
C LYS A 147 -12.98 16.60 5.32
N PHE A 148 -11.94 16.44 4.51
CA PHE A 148 -10.56 16.73 4.89
C PHE A 148 -10.01 17.95 4.14
N ILE A 149 -10.79 18.59 3.28
CA ILE A 149 -10.40 19.87 2.67
C ILE A 149 -10.17 20.86 3.82
N ASP A 150 -9.02 21.54 3.82
CA ASP A 150 -8.57 22.49 4.84
C ASP A 150 -8.14 21.90 6.21
N ASP A 151 -7.79 20.61 6.29
CA ASP A 151 -7.17 20.04 7.49
C ASP A 151 -5.81 20.72 7.78
N GLU A 152 -5.58 21.15 9.03
CA GLU A 152 -4.36 21.84 9.46
C GLU A 152 -3.06 21.05 9.18
N ASN A 153 -3.14 19.73 9.04
CA ASN A 153 -2.00 18.88 8.71
C ASN A 153 -1.69 18.80 7.20
N GLN A 154 -2.52 19.41 6.35
CA GLN A 154 -2.20 19.57 4.94
C GLN A 154 -1.08 20.59 4.81
N LYS A 155 0.12 20.11 4.45
CA LYS A 155 1.24 21.00 4.17
C LYS A 155 0.81 21.97 3.06
N PRO A 156 0.80 23.28 3.32
CA PRO A 156 0.49 24.25 2.27
C PRO A 156 1.54 24.10 1.18
N SER A 157 1.06 23.96 -0.04
CA SER A 157 1.84 23.94 -1.29
C SER A 157 2.61 25.23 -1.48
#